data_AF-A0A9N9HBI5-F1
#
_entry.id   AF-A0A9N9HBI5-F1
#
_cell.length_a   1.000
_cell.length_b   1.000
_cell.length_c   1.000
_cell.angle_alpha   90.00
_cell.angle_beta   90.00
_cell.angle_gamma   90.00
#
_symmetry.space_group_name_H-M   'P 1'
#
loop_
_entity.id
_entity.type
_entity.pdbx_description
1 polymer ?
#
loop_
_entity_poly.entity_id
_entity_poly.type
_entity_poly.pdbx_seq_one_letter_code
_entity_poly.pdbx_strand_id
1 'polypeptide(L)'
;WQPLPNSEEITTYFPIRVKQTIKATLNNCKFIITVVVNNKDNNIFLLGYMCQCNKIIGITNDLTNAISEVYSKIFATKIRYSGSLIMGWNDENIVNELNKDIPFTPHSFLLEKIKVFVYGVGYSTNMDWHCTGLGYKSSLLHKFGDKQALFVSKIEETLCTVKIYQDQKLQTTYVSNNPIDV
;
A
#
# COMPACT_ATOMS: atom_id res chain seq x y z
N TRP A 1 2.07 -0.78 0.34
CA TRP A 1 1.86 -1.04 1.77
C TRP A 1 0.68 -1.98 1.92
N GLN A 2 0.76 -2.97 2.80
CA GLN A 2 -0.34 -3.90 3.13
C GLN A 2 -0.54 -3.91 4.66
N PRO A 3 -1.80 -3.94 5.14
CA PRO A 3 -2.07 -3.94 6.56
C PRO A 3 -1.65 -5.27 7.18
N LEU A 4 -1.16 -5.23 8.42
CA LEU A 4 -0.93 -6.43 9.21
C LEU A 4 -2.27 -6.98 9.73
N PRO A 5 -2.46 -8.32 9.77
CA PRO A 5 -3.77 -8.92 10.09
C PRO A 5 -4.32 -8.66 11.50
N ASN A 6 -3.47 -8.27 12.47
CA ASN A 6 -3.81 -8.28 13.90
C ASN A 6 -3.47 -6.96 14.60
N SER A 7 -4.28 -5.92 14.41
CA SER A 7 -4.15 -4.70 15.21
C SER A 7 -5.51 -4.20 15.68
N GLU A 8 -5.71 -4.11 17.00
CA GLU A 8 -7.02 -3.84 17.56
C GLU A 8 -7.39 -2.33 17.61
N GLU A 9 -6.40 -1.42 17.51
CA GLU A 9 -6.64 0.04 17.44
C GLU A 9 -5.83 0.78 16.36
N ILE A 10 -4.56 0.40 16.17
CA ILE A 10 -3.64 1.01 15.19
C ILE A 10 -3.17 -0.04 14.19
N THR A 11 -3.64 0.04 12.95
CA THR A 11 -3.17 -0.84 11.87
C THR A 11 -1.82 -0.39 11.35
N THR A 12 -0.81 -1.20 11.60
CA THR A 12 0.53 -1.06 11.01
C THR A 12 0.59 -1.74 9.65
N TYR A 13 1.49 -1.26 8.80
CA TYR A 13 1.59 -1.72 7.42
C TYR A 13 3.02 -2.14 7.08
N PHE A 14 3.17 -3.23 6.32
CA PHE A 14 4.46 -3.62 5.74
C PHE A 14 4.55 -3.21 4.26
N PRO A 15 5.76 -2.98 3.72
CA PRO A 15 5.91 -2.56 2.34
C PRO A 15 5.74 -3.75 1.39
N ILE A 16 5.15 -3.49 0.22
CA ILE A 16 5.29 -4.41 -0.92
C ILE A 16 6.48 -3.89 -1.72
N ARG A 17 7.52 -4.71 -1.88
CA ARG A 17 8.75 -4.31 -2.58
C ARG A 17 8.69 -4.76 -4.04
N VAL A 18 9.01 -3.85 -4.95
CA VAL A 18 9.25 -4.20 -6.35
C VAL A 18 10.43 -5.18 -6.43
N LYS A 19 10.35 -6.18 -7.32
CA LYS A 19 11.28 -7.30 -7.47
C LYS A 19 11.26 -8.32 -6.32
N GLN A 20 10.43 -8.12 -5.29
CA GLN A 20 10.16 -9.17 -4.31
C GLN A 20 9.72 -10.42 -5.05
N THR A 21 10.41 -11.54 -4.78
CA THR A 21 10.16 -12.81 -5.44
C THR A 21 9.98 -13.91 -4.41
N ILE A 22 8.91 -14.69 -4.53
CA ILE A 22 8.65 -15.86 -3.71
C ILE A 22 8.61 -17.10 -4.61
N LYS A 23 9.05 -18.24 -4.06
CA LYS A 23 8.87 -19.55 -4.69
C LYS A 23 7.89 -20.35 -3.86
N ALA A 24 6.78 -20.74 -4.45
CA ALA A 24 5.78 -21.60 -3.83
C ALA A 24 5.65 -22.91 -4.62
N THR A 25 5.40 -24.00 -3.91
CA THR A 25 5.08 -25.28 -4.56
C THR A 25 3.58 -25.51 -4.49
N LEU A 26 2.92 -25.50 -5.65
CA LEU A 26 1.49 -25.75 -5.79
C LEU A 26 1.31 -26.97 -6.68
N ASN A 27 0.57 -27.97 -6.21
CA ASN A 27 0.35 -29.22 -6.92
C ASN A 27 1.65 -29.83 -7.49
N ASN A 28 2.67 -29.94 -6.64
CA ASN A 28 4.02 -30.45 -6.96
C ASN A 28 4.79 -29.67 -8.04
N CYS A 29 4.29 -28.52 -8.47
CA CYS A 29 4.95 -27.63 -9.43
C CYS A 29 5.49 -26.37 -8.74
N LYS A 30 6.64 -25.88 -9.20
CA LYS A 30 7.29 -24.68 -8.65
C LYS A 30 6.75 -23.45 -9.36
N PHE A 31 6.03 -22.63 -8.61
CA PHE A 31 5.57 -21.31 -9.01
C PHE A 31 6.52 -20.26 -8.46
N ILE A 32 6.96 -19.36 -9.32
CA ILE A 32 7.74 -18.18 -8.98
C ILE A 32 6.82 -16.98 -9.15
N ILE A 33 6.65 -16.20 -8.09
CA ILE A 33 5.83 -15.01 -8.13
C ILE A 33 6.72 -13.81 -7.83
N THR A 34 6.70 -12.82 -8.71
CA THR A 34 7.51 -11.61 -8.62
C THR A 34 6.62 -10.38 -8.69
N VAL A 35 6.83 -9.45 -7.76
CA VAL A 35 6.24 -8.12 -7.83
C VAL A 35 6.98 -7.30 -8.88
N VAL A 36 6.26 -6.76 -9.85
CA VAL A 36 6.83 -5.98 -10.97
C VAL A 36 6.21 -4.59 -11.04
N VAL A 37 6.96 -3.63 -11.57
CA VAL A 37 6.37 -2.40 -12.10
C VAL A 37 5.83 -2.74 -13.48
N ASN A 38 4.71 -2.13 -13.86
CA ASN A 38 4.01 -2.36 -15.12
C ASN A 38 3.04 -3.55 -15.03
N ASN A 39 1.75 -3.22 -15.11
CA ASN A 39 0.69 -4.21 -15.11
C ASN A 39 0.27 -4.62 -16.53
N LYS A 40 -0.78 -5.44 -16.63
CA LYS A 40 -1.35 -5.90 -17.91
C LYS A 40 -1.78 -4.76 -18.85
N ASP A 41 -2.03 -3.57 -18.29
CA ASP A 41 -2.48 -2.35 -18.98
C ASP A 41 -1.32 -1.37 -19.27
N ASN A 42 -0.06 -1.80 -19.06
CA ASN A 42 1.14 -0.97 -19.18
C ASN A 42 1.12 0.32 -18.35
N ASN A 43 0.40 0.33 -17.22
CA ASN A 43 0.40 1.47 -16.32
C ASN A 43 1.60 1.38 -15.37
N ILE A 44 2.58 2.25 -15.58
CA ILE A 44 3.81 2.35 -14.77
C ILE A 44 3.58 2.75 -13.31
N PHE A 45 2.41 3.32 -13.00
CA PHE A 45 2.06 3.76 -11.65
C PHE A 45 1.42 2.64 -10.80
N LEU A 46 1.10 1.50 -11.41
CA LEU A 46 0.46 0.38 -10.74
C LEU A 46 1.42 -0.81 -10.62
N LEU A 47 1.35 -1.48 -9.47
CA LEU A 47 2.05 -2.73 -9.24
C LEU A 47 1.40 -3.85 -10.05
N GLY A 48 2.23 -4.64 -10.71
CA GLY A 48 1.85 -5.91 -11.32
C GLY A 48 2.39 -7.08 -10.50
N TYR A 49 1.71 -8.22 -10.60
CA TYR A 49 2.17 -9.49 -10.07
C TYR A 49 2.40 -10.44 -11.24
N MET A 50 3.67 -10.80 -11.46
CA MET A 50 4.06 -11.80 -12.43
C MET A 50 4.12 -13.16 -11.74
N CYS A 51 3.37 -14.12 -12.25
CA CYS A 51 3.47 -15.51 -11.87
C CYS A 51 4.08 -16.30 -13.03
N GLN A 52 5.02 -17.18 -12.71
CA GLN A 52 5.68 -18.06 -13.67
C GLN A 52 5.70 -19.48 -13.11
N CYS A 53 5.38 -20.46 -13.95
CA CYS A 53 5.68 -21.85 -13.70
C CYS A 53 6.11 -22.51 -15.01
N ASN A 54 7.32 -23.09 -15.02
CA ASN A 54 7.99 -23.55 -16.23
C ASN A 54 8.11 -22.42 -17.27
N LYS A 55 7.52 -22.61 -18.46
CA LYS A 55 7.48 -21.63 -19.58
C LYS A 55 6.20 -20.78 -19.60
N ILE A 56 5.26 -21.03 -18.69
CA ILE A 56 3.97 -20.32 -18.65
C ILE A 56 4.11 -19.15 -17.70
N ILE A 57 3.74 -17.96 -18.19
CA ILE A 57 3.81 -16.69 -17.47
C ILE A 57 2.42 -16.03 -17.51
N GLY A 58 2.04 -15.39 -16.41
CA GLY A 58 0.85 -14.55 -16.30
C GLY A 58 1.16 -13.31 -15.49
N ILE A 59 0.73 -12.14 -15.96
CA ILE A 59 0.91 -10.85 -15.28
C ILE A 59 -0.46 -10.23 -15.10
N THR A 60 -0.80 -9.87 -13.85
CA THR A 60 -2.05 -9.18 -13.55
C THR A 60 -1.88 -8.17 -12.42
N ASN A 61 -2.90 -7.33 -12.18
CA ASN A 61 -2.95 -6.39 -11.06
C ASN A 61 -3.27 -7.03 -9.71
N ASP A 62 -3.64 -8.31 -9.70
CA ASP A 62 -4.04 -9.03 -8.51
C ASP A 62 -3.23 -10.32 -8.37
N LEU A 63 -2.57 -10.46 -7.24
CA LEU A 63 -1.69 -11.58 -6.94
C LEU A 63 -2.40 -12.93 -7.08
N THR A 64 -3.62 -13.02 -6.56
CA THR A 64 -4.45 -14.23 -6.63
C THR A 64 -4.78 -14.58 -8.08
N ASN A 65 -5.16 -13.60 -8.89
CA ASN A 65 -5.48 -13.79 -10.29
C ASN A 65 -4.25 -14.19 -11.11
N ALA A 66 -3.07 -13.61 -10.84
CA ALA A 66 -1.83 -13.98 -11.51
C ALA A 66 -1.51 -15.47 -11.31
N ILE A 67 -1.62 -15.95 -10.08
CA ILE A 67 -1.41 -17.36 -9.73
C ILE A 67 -2.47 -18.24 -10.37
N SER A 68 -3.75 -17.86 -10.25
CA SER A 68 -4.87 -18.65 -10.75
C SER A 68 -4.86 -18.77 -12.27
N GLU A 69 -4.44 -17.72 -13.00
CA GLU A 69 -4.31 -17.73 -14.46
C GLU A 69 -3.25 -18.73 -14.91
N VAL A 70 -2.05 -18.70 -14.30
CA VAL A 70 -0.96 -19.64 -14.63
C VAL A 70 -1.33 -21.06 -14.23
N TYR A 71 -1.89 -21.24 -13.03
CA TYR A 71 -2.31 -22.54 -12.52
C TYR A 71 -3.37 -23.19 -13.44
N SER A 72 -4.38 -22.41 -13.86
CA SER A 72 -5.43 -22.90 -14.75
C SER A 72 -4.89 -23.30 -16.13
N LYS A 73 -3.89 -22.58 -16.66
CA LYS A 73 -3.24 -22.94 -17.94
C LYS A 73 -2.44 -24.24 -17.86
N ILE A 74 -1.91 -24.59 -16.69
CA ILE A 74 -1.11 -25.82 -16.51
C ILE A 74 -2.00 -27.02 -16.24
N PHE A 75 -2.99 -26.89 -15.36
CA PHE A 75 -3.75 -28.02 -14.84
C PHE A 75 -5.18 -28.13 -15.40
N ALA A 76 -5.60 -27.17 -16.24
CA ALA A 76 -6.96 -27.07 -16.77
C ALA A 76 -8.06 -27.02 -15.68
N THR A 77 -7.71 -26.59 -14.47
CA THR A 77 -8.61 -26.47 -13.31
C THR A 77 -8.75 -25.04 -12.83
N LYS A 78 -9.96 -24.62 -12.48
CA LYS A 78 -10.27 -23.28 -11.95
C LYS A 78 -10.16 -23.24 -10.43
N ILE A 79 -8.95 -23.44 -9.90
CA ILE A 79 -8.66 -23.29 -8.47
C ILE A 79 -8.14 -21.89 -8.21
N ARG A 80 -8.58 -21.30 -7.09
CA ARG A 80 -8.15 -19.98 -6.64
C ARG A 80 -7.43 -20.11 -5.30
N TYR A 81 -6.12 -19.93 -5.31
CA TYR A 81 -5.33 -19.85 -4.08
C TYR A 81 -5.31 -18.44 -3.53
N SER A 82 -5.23 -18.26 -2.21
CA SER A 82 -5.00 -16.94 -1.64
C SER A 82 -3.60 -16.45 -1.95
N GLY A 83 -3.51 -15.38 -2.73
CA GLY A 83 -2.23 -14.76 -3.09
C GLY A 83 -1.42 -14.34 -1.86
N SER A 84 -2.03 -13.67 -0.89
CA SER A 84 -1.34 -13.18 0.31
C SER A 84 -0.73 -14.32 1.13
N LEU A 85 -1.42 -15.47 1.23
CA LEU A 85 -0.89 -16.66 1.88
C LEU A 85 0.27 -17.26 1.09
N ILE A 86 0.18 -17.30 -0.24
CA ILE A 86 1.28 -17.78 -1.10
C ILE A 86 2.53 -16.89 -0.99
N MET A 87 2.35 -15.57 -0.86
CA MET A 87 3.46 -14.65 -0.62
C MET A 87 4.01 -14.72 0.82
N GLY A 88 3.36 -15.48 1.70
CA GLY A 88 3.75 -15.60 3.10
C GLY A 88 3.58 -14.29 3.88
N TRP A 89 2.61 -13.45 3.51
CA TRP A 89 2.35 -12.19 4.22
C TRP A 89 1.71 -12.38 5.61
N ASN A 90 1.41 -13.62 5.97
CA ASN A 90 1.06 -14.04 7.32
C ASN A 90 2.25 -14.62 8.11
N ASP A 91 3.42 -14.77 7.49
CA ASP A 91 4.64 -15.24 8.14
C ASP A 91 5.43 -14.04 8.67
N GLU A 92 5.62 -14.02 9.98
CA GLU A 92 6.27 -12.92 10.68
C GLU A 92 7.73 -12.73 10.25
N ASN A 93 8.45 -13.80 9.90
CA ASN A 93 9.83 -13.70 9.42
C ASN A 93 9.89 -13.02 8.05
N ILE A 94 8.94 -13.34 7.16
CA ILE A 94 8.84 -12.70 5.84
C ILE A 94 8.50 -11.23 6.00
N VAL A 95 7.52 -10.91 6.85
CA VAL A 95 7.12 -9.53 7.14
C VAL A 95 8.31 -8.73 7.73
N ASN A 96 9.05 -9.32 8.67
CA ASN A 96 10.22 -8.68 9.28
C ASN A 96 11.32 -8.40 8.24
N GLU A 97 11.57 -9.34 7.33
CA GLU A 97 12.50 -9.13 6.22
C GLU A 97 12.07 -7.97 5.31
N LEU A 98 10.76 -7.89 5.00
CA LEU A 98 10.21 -6.79 4.18
C LEU A 98 10.32 -5.44 4.88
N ASN A 99 10.32 -5.41 6.21
CA ASN A 99 10.45 -4.20 7.00
C ASN A 99 11.91 -3.77 7.26
N LYS A 100 12.92 -4.56 6.88
CA LYS A 100 14.33 -4.15 7.05
C LYS A 100 14.63 -2.84 6.33
N ASP A 101 15.44 -1.96 6.93
CA ASP A 101 15.83 -0.68 6.34
C ASP A 101 14.67 0.29 6.05
N ILE A 102 13.50 0.08 6.66
CA ILE A 102 12.38 1.01 6.61
C ILE A 102 12.49 1.98 7.79
N PRO A 103 12.72 3.29 7.56
CA PRO A 103 12.93 4.25 8.64
C PRO A 103 11.63 4.60 9.39
N PHE A 104 10.48 4.43 8.73
CA PHE A 104 9.18 4.67 9.31
C PHE A 104 8.16 3.69 8.71
N THR A 105 7.43 3.01 9.58
CA THR A 105 6.38 2.08 9.21
C THR A 105 5.04 2.81 9.24
N PRO A 106 4.36 2.98 8.09
CA PRO A 106 3.05 3.60 8.05
C PRO A 106 2.05 2.88 8.94
N HIS A 107 1.14 3.67 9.49
CA HIS A 107 0.06 3.16 10.30
C HIS A 107 -1.25 3.90 10.03
N SER A 108 -2.36 3.29 10.39
CA SER A 108 -3.65 3.94 10.40
C SER A 108 -4.37 3.73 11.70
N PHE A 109 -5.13 4.72 12.12
CA PHE A 109 -5.98 4.66 13.29
C PHE A 109 -7.35 5.25 12.95
N LEU A 110 -8.33 4.94 13.78
CA LEU A 110 -9.67 5.49 13.66
C LEU A 110 -9.77 6.74 14.55
N LEU A 111 -10.05 7.89 13.94
CA LEU A 111 -10.43 9.10 14.65
C LEU A 111 -11.95 9.25 14.52
N GLU A 112 -12.68 8.95 15.60
CA GLU A 112 -14.14 8.83 15.62
C GLU A 112 -14.65 7.79 14.59
N LYS A 113 -14.95 8.24 13.36
CA LYS A 113 -15.42 7.40 12.24
C LYS A 113 -14.55 7.56 10.98
N ILE A 114 -13.49 8.34 11.06
CA ILE A 114 -12.60 8.65 9.94
C ILE A 114 -11.30 7.87 10.13
N LYS A 115 -10.99 7.00 9.18
CA LYS A 115 -9.70 6.29 9.16
C LYS A 115 -8.62 7.22 8.61
N VAL A 116 -7.63 7.53 9.44
CA VAL A 116 -6.47 8.35 9.07
C VAL A 116 -5.29 7.42 8.80
N PHE A 117 -4.62 7.58 7.66
CA PHE A 117 -3.43 6.83 7.28
C PHE A 117 -2.21 7.75 7.30
N VAL A 118 -1.26 7.49 8.18
CA VAL A 118 -0.01 8.25 8.32
C VAL A 118 1.10 7.45 7.68
N TYR A 119 1.80 8.06 6.72
CA TYR A 119 2.86 7.40 5.93
C TYR A 119 4.15 8.21 5.82
N GLY A 120 4.24 9.31 6.58
CA GLY A 120 5.47 10.05 6.83
C GLY A 120 5.33 10.80 8.15
N VAL A 121 6.41 10.83 8.91
CA VAL A 121 6.52 11.62 10.13
C VAL A 121 7.75 12.51 10.03
N GLY A 122 7.57 13.74 10.49
CA GLY A 122 8.63 14.72 10.66
C GLY A 122 8.56 15.24 12.07
N TYR A 123 9.72 15.42 12.71
CA TYR A 123 9.81 15.97 14.06
C TYR A 123 10.34 17.40 14.01
N SER A 124 9.81 18.26 14.86
CA SER A 124 10.30 19.62 15.10
C SER A 124 10.32 19.93 16.59
N THR A 125 10.97 21.03 16.95
CA THR A 125 10.93 21.59 18.31
C THR A 125 9.66 22.43 18.55
N ASN A 126 8.76 22.53 17.58
CA ASN A 126 7.56 23.33 17.68
C ASN A 126 6.49 22.61 18.51
N MET A 127 6.37 22.98 19.78
CA MET A 127 5.40 22.38 20.71
C MET A 127 3.95 22.69 20.34
N ASP A 128 3.68 23.84 19.71
CA ASP A 128 2.33 24.21 19.27
C ASP A 128 1.79 23.25 18.20
N TRP A 129 2.70 22.56 17.49
CA TRP A 129 2.35 21.56 16.47
C TRP A 129 2.52 20.14 16.99
N HIS A 130 2.47 19.94 18.31
CA HIS A 130 2.74 18.65 18.95
C HIS A 130 4.07 18.02 18.50
N CYS A 131 5.09 18.85 18.33
CA CYS A 131 6.42 18.46 17.83
C CYS A 131 6.40 17.89 16.40
N THR A 132 5.32 18.07 15.64
CA THR A 132 5.24 17.68 14.23
C THR A 132 6.04 18.65 13.38
N GLY A 133 6.71 18.16 12.34
CA GLY A 133 7.59 18.95 11.49
C GLY A 133 7.72 18.44 10.07
N LEU A 134 8.76 18.94 9.40
CA LEU A 134 9.13 18.62 8.02
C LEU A 134 9.11 17.11 7.76
N GLY A 135 8.30 16.68 6.79
CA GLY A 135 8.22 15.27 6.39
C GLY A 135 6.96 14.56 6.88
N TYR A 136 6.12 15.21 7.70
CA TYR A 136 4.79 14.70 8.02
C TYR A 136 3.93 14.54 6.76
N LYS A 137 3.31 13.37 6.62
CA LYS A 137 2.40 13.03 5.52
C LYS A 137 1.31 12.10 6.02
N SER A 138 0.07 12.47 5.78
CA SER A 138 -1.09 11.63 6.06
C SER A 138 -2.17 11.78 5.01
N SER A 139 -3.11 10.85 5.02
CA SER A 139 -4.28 10.90 4.18
C SER A 139 -5.51 10.30 4.85
N LEU A 140 -6.68 10.73 4.41
CA LEU A 140 -7.95 10.19 4.85
C LEU A 140 -8.97 10.21 3.71
N LEU A 141 -9.96 9.32 3.80
CA LEU A 141 -11.10 9.30 2.90
C LEU A 141 -12.30 9.89 3.61
N HIS A 142 -12.83 10.99 3.09
CA HIS A 142 -14.02 11.63 3.62
C HIS A 142 -14.87 12.25 2.52
N LYS A 143 -16.11 12.65 2.81
CA LYS A 143 -16.95 13.34 1.83
C LYS A 143 -16.45 14.76 1.60
N PHE A 144 -16.49 15.21 0.35
CA PHE A 144 -16.30 16.60 -0.05
C PHE A 144 -17.41 16.96 -1.03
N GLY A 145 -18.37 17.77 -0.58
CA GLY A 145 -19.70 17.83 -1.19
C GLY A 145 -20.39 16.47 -1.09
N ASP A 146 -20.96 16.01 -2.20
CA ASP A 146 -21.75 14.76 -2.25
C ASP A 146 -20.93 13.50 -2.56
N LYS A 147 -19.64 13.63 -2.85
CA LYS A 147 -18.77 12.53 -3.27
C LYS A 147 -17.66 12.24 -2.27
N GLN A 148 -17.18 11.00 -2.24
CA GLN A 148 -15.99 10.63 -1.50
C GLN A 148 -14.75 11.26 -2.14
N ALA A 149 -13.85 11.77 -1.30
CA ALA A 149 -12.60 12.40 -1.69
C ALA A 149 -11.44 11.89 -0.84
N LEU A 150 -10.24 11.90 -1.42
CA LEU A 150 -8.98 11.67 -0.73
C LEU A 150 -8.40 13.02 -0.29
N PHE A 151 -8.27 13.21 1.01
CA PHE A 151 -7.58 14.33 1.61
C PHE A 151 -6.13 13.90 1.86
N VAL A 152 -5.18 14.70 1.45
CA VAL A 152 -3.74 14.45 1.61
C VAL A 152 -3.12 15.64 2.33
N SER A 153 -2.70 15.41 3.57
CA SER A 153 -2.06 16.40 4.42
C SER A 153 -0.55 16.24 4.38
N LYS A 154 0.19 17.35 4.28
CA LYS A 154 1.65 17.35 4.35
C LYS A 154 2.20 18.58 5.04
N ILE A 155 3.35 18.42 5.69
CA ILE A 155 4.19 19.52 6.15
C ILE A 155 5.48 19.50 5.33
N GLU A 156 5.62 20.48 4.45
CA GLU A 156 6.80 20.70 3.61
C GLU A 156 7.39 22.06 3.98
N GLU A 157 8.64 22.06 4.45
CA GLU A 157 9.33 23.23 5.02
C GLU A 157 8.58 23.87 6.19
N THR A 158 7.94 25.01 5.94
CA THR A 158 7.11 25.75 6.91
C THR A 158 5.63 25.77 6.51
N LEU A 159 5.28 25.11 5.41
CA LEU A 159 3.93 25.10 4.84
C LEU A 159 3.21 23.80 5.17
N CYS A 160 2.03 23.96 5.76
CA CYS A 160 1.05 22.92 5.94
C CYS A 160 0.09 22.95 4.74
N THR A 161 -0.10 21.80 4.11
CA THR A 161 -0.95 21.70 2.92
C THR A 161 -1.97 20.57 3.08
N VAL A 162 -3.20 20.82 2.63
CA VAL A 162 -4.24 19.81 2.46
C VAL A 162 -4.70 19.83 1.01
N LYS A 163 -4.41 18.75 0.29
CA LYS A 163 -4.85 18.55 -1.09
C LYS A 163 -6.05 17.60 -1.12
N ILE A 164 -7.10 17.99 -1.81
CA ILE A 164 -8.32 17.18 -1.96
C ILE A 164 -8.38 16.64 -3.38
N TYR A 165 -8.48 15.33 -3.51
CA TYR A 165 -8.61 14.62 -4.78
C TYR A 165 -9.95 13.91 -4.87
N GLN A 166 -10.64 14.08 -5.99
CA GLN A 166 -11.85 13.34 -6.36
C GLN A 166 -11.70 12.81 -7.78
N ASP A 167 -12.15 11.58 -8.03
CA ASP A 167 -12.07 10.94 -9.36
C ASP A 167 -10.63 10.99 -9.93
N GLN A 168 -9.62 10.80 -9.06
CA GLN A 168 -8.19 10.87 -9.36
C GLN A 168 -7.68 12.23 -9.86
N LYS A 169 -8.46 13.30 -9.69
CA LYS A 169 -8.11 14.67 -10.06
C LYS A 169 -8.02 15.56 -8.82
N LEU A 170 -7.03 16.45 -8.81
CA LEU A 170 -6.91 17.48 -7.77
C LEU A 170 -8.07 18.46 -7.91
N GLN A 171 -8.83 18.65 -6.84
CA GLN A 171 -9.97 19.57 -6.80
C GLN A 171 -9.59 20.91 -6.18
N THR A 172 -8.89 20.86 -5.05
CA THR A 172 -8.45 22.07 -4.34
C THR A 172 -7.21 21.79 -3.50
N THR A 173 -6.53 22.87 -3.11
CA THR A 173 -5.39 22.87 -2.20
C THR A 173 -5.58 23.98 -1.17
N TYR A 174 -5.57 23.63 0.11
CA TYR A 174 -5.46 24.56 1.21
C TYR A 174 -4.00 24.64 1.65
N VAL A 175 -3.53 25.84 1.96
CA VAL A 175 -2.16 26.10 2.38
C VAL A 175 -2.19 27.07 3.55
N SER A 176 -1.46 26.75 4.61
CA SER A 176 -1.25 27.64 5.75
C SER A 176 0.16 27.45 6.30
N ASN A 177 0.62 28.43 7.07
CA ASN A 177 1.84 28.32 7.85
C ASN A 177 1.61 27.57 9.17
N ASN A 178 0.36 27.23 9.51
CA ASN A 178 -0.02 26.55 10.74
C ASN A 178 -0.98 25.39 10.41
N PRO A 179 -0.73 24.17 10.92
CA PRO A 179 -1.57 23.00 10.66
C PRO A 179 -2.98 23.11 11.25
N ILE A 180 -3.23 24.00 12.21
CA ILE A 180 -4.55 24.25 12.78
C ILE A 180 -5.43 25.06 11.81
N ASP A 181 -4.81 25.90 10.99
CA ASP A 181 -5.49 26.83 10.09
C ASP A 181 -5.76 26.22 8.70
N VAL A 182 -5.51 24.92 8.51
CA VAL A 182 -5.58 24.23 7.21
C VAL A 182 -6.55 23.04 7.21
#